data_AF-A0A965PNR3-F1
#
_entry.id   AF-A0A965PNR3-F1
#
_cell.length_a   1.000
_cell.length_b   1.000
_cell.length_c   1.000
_cell.angle_alpha   90.00
_cell.angle_beta   90.00
_cell.angle_gamma   90.00
#
_symmetry.space_group_name_H-M   'P 1'
#
loop_
_entity.id
_entity.type
_entity.pdbx_description
1 polymer ?
#
loop_
_entity_poly.entity_id
_entity_poly.type
_entity_poly.pdbx_seq_one_letter_code
_entity_poly.pdbx_strand_id
1 'polypeptide(L)'
;MATSDNGIEKYGRIWSPKDGMAISPIRIEMDAFLMGLTPEEGGLGKARHYKNIVSAIWPTFQWHKWAELSAQAFCNSVHEVDEASGHKFIRSVTGLAGGTDSGKSYGMAAFALVNWFCDPINTMCIVVSTSKIDAKQRIWAALVKMYREARTLGIASGRLIESMDIIKLSEEEGAIIDPQTGVSDASSIMLLAAGDEYKDDAQKRLQG
;
A
#
# COMPACT_ATOMS: atom_id res chain seq x y z
N MET A 1 -36.00 7.89 11.59
CA MET A 1 -35.87 6.46 11.25
C MET A 1 -34.47 6.04 11.66
N ALA A 2 -34.36 5.23 12.71
CA ALA A 2 -33.08 4.78 13.25
C ALA A 2 -32.48 3.72 12.32
N THR A 3 -31.33 4.01 11.71
CA THR A 3 -30.45 2.98 11.16
C THR A 3 -29.36 2.77 12.19
N SER A 4 -29.46 1.68 12.94
CA SER A 4 -28.49 1.28 13.96
C SER A 4 -27.08 1.23 13.38
N ASP A 5 -26.20 2.07 13.93
CA ASP A 5 -24.72 2.07 13.85
C ASP A 5 -24.09 0.78 14.41
N ASN A 6 -24.67 -0.37 14.12
CA ASN A 6 -24.15 -1.63 14.60
C ASN A 6 -23.01 -2.03 13.67
N GLY A 7 -21.78 -1.89 14.17
CA GLY A 7 -20.57 -2.34 13.48
C GLY A 7 -20.69 -3.78 12.97
N ILE A 8 -19.87 -4.13 11.99
CA ILE A 8 -19.86 -5.48 11.41
C ILE A 8 -19.04 -6.41 12.32
N GLU A 9 -19.61 -7.53 12.74
CA GLU A 9 -18.84 -8.57 13.42
C GLU A 9 -18.05 -9.39 12.41
N LYS A 10 -16.72 -9.40 12.54
CA LYS A 10 -15.81 -10.23 11.72
C LYS A 10 -14.51 -10.45 12.48
N TYR A 11 -13.89 -11.61 12.33
CA TYR A 11 -12.60 -11.92 12.98
C TYR A 11 -12.66 -11.80 14.52
N GLY A 12 -13.82 -12.15 15.11
CA GLY A 12 -14.05 -12.05 16.55
C GLY A 12 -14.08 -10.62 17.10
N ARG A 13 -14.29 -9.61 16.25
CA ARG A 13 -14.31 -8.19 16.61
C ARG A 13 -15.49 -7.47 15.96
N ILE A 14 -15.97 -6.42 16.62
CA ILE A 14 -16.98 -5.51 16.07
C ILE A 14 -16.26 -4.34 15.41
N TRP A 15 -16.40 -4.23 14.10
CA TRP A 15 -15.80 -3.19 13.28
C TRP A 15 -16.76 -2.03 13.11
N SER A 16 -16.44 -0.91 13.75
CA SER A 16 -17.29 0.30 13.72
C SER A 16 -16.88 1.23 12.57
N PRO A 17 -17.81 2.04 12.04
CA PRO A 17 -17.48 3.12 11.11
C PRO A 17 -16.36 4.02 11.65
N LYS A 18 -15.44 4.44 10.78
CA LYS A 18 -14.40 5.44 11.09
C LYS A 18 -14.56 6.61 10.14
N ASP A 19 -14.32 7.82 10.64
CA ASP A 19 -14.21 9.05 9.84
C ASP A 19 -15.43 9.30 8.91
N GLY A 20 -16.63 8.94 9.39
CA GLY A 20 -17.88 9.09 8.64
C GLY A 20 -18.06 8.12 7.45
N MET A 21 -17.12 7.19 7.25
CA MET A 21 -17.18 6.18 6.20
C MET A 21 -17.87 4.92 6.71
N ALA A 22 -18.83 4.40 5.93
CA ALA A 22 -19.47 3.13 6.21
C ALA A 22 -18.43 1.99 6.21
N ILE A 23 -18.52 1.10 7.19
CA ILE A 23 -17.65 -0.07 7.27
C ILE A 23 -17.98 -1.03 6.11
N SER A 24 -16.98 -1.39 5.31
CA SER A 24 -17.12 -2.33 4.19
C SER A 24 -16.27 -3.58 4.42
N PRO A 25 -16.64 -4.74 3.83
CA PRO A 25 -15.84 -5.96 3.98
C PRO A 25 -14.37 -5.79 3.59
N ILE A 26 -14.09 -4.99 2.55
CA ILE A 26 -12.72 -4.71 2.13
C ILE A 26 -11.98 -3.80 3.12
N ARG A 27 -12.66 -2.80 3.71
CA ARG A 27 -12.04 -1.96 4.75
C ARG A 27 -11.64 -2.79 5.96
N ILE A 28 -12.45 -3.77 6.36
CA ILE A 28 -12.11 -4.71 7.43
C ILE A 28 -10.84 -5.51 7.08
N GLU A 29 -10.70 -5.98 5.83
CA GLU A 29 -9.46 -6.66 5.42
C GLU A 29 -8.25 -5.72 5.46
N MET A 30 -8.41 -4.46 5.04
CA MET A 30 -7.35 -3.45 5.08
C MET A 30 -6.91 -3.15 6.52
N ASP A 31 -7.86 -2.96 7.44
CA ASP A 31 -7.55 -2.72 8.84
C ASP A 31 -6.91 -3.96 9.50
N ALA A 32 -7.43 -5.16 9.21
CA ALA A 32 -6.86 -6.41 9.72
C ALA A 32 -5.43 -6.67 9.17
N PHE A 33 -5.17 -6.28 7.91
CA PHE A 33 -3.83 -6.30 7.31
C PHE A 33 -2.87 -5.32 7.99
N LEU A 34 -3.33 -4.09 8.27
CA LEU A 34 -2.53 -3.05 8.92
C LEU A 34 -2.17 -3.46 10.35
N MET A 35 -3.14 -4.00 11.10
CA MET A 35 -2.94 -4.54 12.46
C MET A 35 -2.10 -5.83 12.47
N GLY A 36 -2.00 -6.54 11.34
CA GLY A 36 -1.30 -7.81 11.26
C GLY A 36 -1.99 -8.95 12.01
N LEU A 37 -3.33 -8.92 12.13
CA LEU A 37 -4.09 -9.83 12.99
C LEU A 37 -3.81 -11.30 12.68
N THR A 38 -3.26 -12.01 13.67
CA THR A 38 -2.96 -13.43 13.55
C THR A 38 -4.21 -14.29 13.75
N PRO A 39 -4.20 -15.57 13.33
CA PRO A 39 -5.30 -16.49 13.62
C PRO A 39 -5.65 -16.59 15.12
N GLU A 40 -4.65 -16.50 16.00
CA GLU A 40 -4.83 -16.55 17.45
C GLU A 40 -5.58 -15.32 17.99
N GLU A 41 -5.47 -14.17 17.29
CA GLU A 41 -6.13 -12.92 17.62
C GLU A 41 -7.50 -12.75 16.90
N GLY A 42 -7.96 -13.81 16.24
CA GLY A 42 -9.21 -13.87 15.47
C GLY A 42 -9.07 -13.55 13.98
N GLY A 43 -7.87 -13.19 13.50
CA GLY A 43 -7.58 -12.84 12.11
C GLY A 43 -7.22 -14.02 11.21
N LEU A 44 -6.54 -13.74 10.10
CA LEU A 44 -6.07 -14.74 9.13
C LEU A 44 -4.55 -14.67 8.89
N GLY A 45 -3.87 -13.74 9.54
CA GLY A 45 -2.49 -13.37 9.26
C GLY A 45 -2.37 -12.39 8.08
N LYS A 46 -1.30 -11.58 8.13
CA LYS A 46 -1.08 -10.47 7.19
C LYS A 46 -1.11 -10.89 5.72
N ALA A 47 -0.46 -12.01 5.37
CA ALA A 47 -0.44 -12.51 3.99
C ALA A 47 -1.84 -12.90 3.46
N ARG A 48 -2.73 -13.40 4.33
CA ARG A 48 -4.08 -13.80 3.91
C ARG A 48 -4.99 -12.59 3.77
N HIS A 49 -4.93 -11.62 4.68
CA HIS A 49 -5.64 -10.35 4.52
C HIS A 49 -5.17 -9.61 3.26
N TYR A 50 -3.86 -9.56 3.01
CA TYR A 50 -3.31 -9.04 1.75
C TYR A 50 -3.92 -9.71 0.52
N LYS A 51 -3.96 -11.05 0.50
CA LYS A 51 -4.58 -11.82 -0.59
C LYS A 51 -6.05 -11.45 -0.79
N ASN A 52 -6.82 -11.30 0.29
CA ASN A 52 -8.23 -10.93 0.24
C ASN A 52 -8.40 -9.52 -0.36
N ILE A 53 -7.59 -8.54 0.08
CA ILE A 53 -7.62 -7.16 -0.44
C ILE A 53 -7.34 -7.16 -1.94
N VAL A 54 -6.21 -7.75 -2.36
CA VAL A 54 -5.81 -7.79 -3.77
C VAL A 54 -6.88 -8.47 -4.63
N SER A 55 -7.48 -9.56 -4.15
CA SER A 55 -8.52 -10.28 -4.89
C SER A 55 -9.83 -9.48 -5.00
N ALA A 56 -10.12 -8.62 -4.02
CA ALA A 56 -11.29 -7.75 -4.03
C ALA A 56 -11.11 -6.55 -4.98
N ILE A 57 -9.92 -5.94 -5.01
CA ILE A 57 -9.64 -4.78 -5.87
C ILE A 57 -9.36 -5.21 -7.32
N TRP A 58 -8.58 -6.28 -7.49
CA TRP A 58 -8.12 -6.76 -8.79
C TRP A 58 -8.50 -8.23 -8.98
N PRO A 59 -9.77 -8.54 -9.30
CA PRO A 59 -10.26 -9.91 -9.43
C PRO A 59 -9.59 -10.70 -10.57
N THR A 60 -8.97 -10.00 -11.52
CA THR A 60 -8.20 -10.62 -12.62
C THR A 60 -6.77 -11.00 -12.22
N PHE A 61 -6.30 -10.59 -11.03
CA PHE A 61 -4.99 -10.94 -10.50
C PHE A 61 -4.89 -12.45 -10.29
N GLN A 62 -3.92 -13.09 -10.97
CA GLN A 62 -3.78 -14.54 -10.95
C GLN A 62 -2.96 -15.01 -9.75
N TRP A 63 -3.63 -15.72 -8.83
CA TRP A 63 -2.98 -16.36 -7.69
C TRP A 63 -2.40 -17.73 -8.06
N HIS A 64 -1.24 -17.70 -8.71
CA HIS A 64 -0.42 -18.90 -8.88
C HIS A 64 0.53 -19.09 -7.69
N LYS A 65 1.14 -20.28 -7.56
CA LYS A 65 2.07 -20.63 -6.48
C LYS A 65 3.10 -19.54 -6.17
N TRP A 66 3.75 -18.98 -7.20
CA TRP A 66 4.74 -17.91 -6.99
C TRP A 66 4.16 -16.58 -6.49
N ALA A 67 2.93 -16.23 -6.86
CA ALA A 67 2.26 -15.03 -6.35
C ALA A 67 1.91 -15.21 -4.87
N GLU A 68 1.49 -16.40 -4.47
CA GLU A 68 1.24 -16.74 -3.07
C GLU A 68 2.51 -16.70 -2.22
N LEU A 69 3.61 -17.29 -2.71
CA LEU A 69 4.91 -17.22 -2.05
C LEU A 69 5.43 -15.77 -1.96
N SER A 70 5.23 -14.98 -3.01
CA SER A 70 5.60 -13.55 -3.00
C SER A 70 4.81 -12.79 -1.94
N ALA A 71 3.50 -13.01 -1.86
CA ALA A 71 2.64 -12.40 -0.85
C ALA A 71 3.07 -12.77 0.58
N GLN A 72 3.42 -14.04 0.81
CA GLN A 72 3.95 -14.50 2.09
C GLN A 72 5.28 -13.81 2.41
N ALA A 73 6.20 -13.73 1.45
CA ALA A 73 7.49 -13.07 1.63
C ALA A 73 7.34 -11.57 1.93
N PHE A 74 6.50 -10.86 1.15
CA PHE A 74 6.19 -9.44 1.37
C PHE A 74 5.64 -9.15 2.77
N CYS A 75 4.82 -10.07 3.30
CA CYS A 75 4.19 -9.93 4.60
C CYS A 75 5.03 -10.50 5.75
N ASN A 76 6.19 -11.11 5.45
CA ASN A 76 7.09 -11.61 6.47
C ASN A 76 7.97 -10.45 6.96
N SER A 77 7.75 -10.03 8.19
CA SER A 77 8.41 -8.88 8.78
C SER A 77 9.07 -9.24 10.11
N VAL A 78 10.25 -8.70 10.36
CA VAL A 78 11.06 -8.95 11.56
C VAL A 78 11.13 -7.67 12.37
N HIS A 79 11.01 -7.79 13.69
CA HIS A 79 11.27 -6.68 14.60
C HIS A 79 12.77 -6.54 14.80
N GLU A 80 13.30 -5.36 14.50
CA GLU A 80 14.69 -4.99 14.69
C GLU A 80 14.76 -3.78 15.64
N VAL A 81 15.91 -3.60 16.27
CA VAL A 81 16.21 -2.43 17.11
C VAL A 81 17.37 -1.71 16.47
N ASP A 82 17.21 -0.43 16.21
CA ASP A 82 18.29 0.42 15.72
C ASP A 82 19.31 0.60 16.84
N GLU A 83 20.55 0.14 16.63
CA GLU A 83 21.58 0.13 17.67
C GLU A 83 21.98 1.55 18.11
N ALA A 84 21.86 2.54 17.22
CA ALA A 84 22.28 3.91 17.49
C ALA A 84 21.23 4.72 18.26
N SER A 85 19.95 4.53 17.96
CA SER A 85 18.82 5.27 18.54
C SER A 85 18.03 4.48 19.58
N GLY A 86 18.20 3.16 19.64
CA GLY A 86 17.42 2.26 20.49
C GLY A 86 15.96 2.09 20.05
N HIS A 87 15.56 2.68 18.92
CA HIS A 87 14.19 2.60 18.43
C HIS A 87 13.91 1.24 17.79
N LYS A 88 12.75 0.66 18.15
CA LYS A 88 12.24 -0.55 17.49
C LYS A 88 11.65 -0.19 16.14
N PHE A 89 12.03 -0.92 15.11
CA PHE A 89 11.43 -0.81 13.78
C PHE A 89 11.10 -2.20 13.23
N ILE A 90 10.25 -2.23 12.22
CA ILE A 90 9.89 -3.46 11.52
C ILE A 90 10.58 -3.45 10.17
N ARG A 91 11.36 -4.48 9.88
CA ARG A 91 12.04 -4.66 8.60
C ARG A 91 11.46 -5.83 7.84
N SER A 92 11.26 -5.65 6.54
CA SER A 92 11.01 -6.74 5.61
C SER A 92 11.85 -6.52 4.36
N VAL A 93 12.61 -7.55 3.96
CA VAL A 93 13.42 -7.53 2.73
C VAL A 93 13.02 -8.73 1.90
N THR A 94 12.46 -8.47 0.72
CA THR A 94 12.04 -9.52 -0.22
C THR A 94 12.72 -9.33 -1.57
N GLY A 95 13.40 -10.36 -2.05
CA GLY A 95 13.95 -10.43 -3.40
C GLY A 95 13.09 -11.32 -4.30
N LEU A 96 12.65 -10.79 -5.45
CA LEU A 96 11.93 -11.57 -6.46
C LEU A 96 12.77 -11.73 -7.73
N ALA A 97 13.20 -12.95 -8.01
CA ALA A 97 13.91 -13.30 -9.24
C ALA A 97 13.02 -14.16 -10.16
N GLY A 98 13.11 -13.94 -11.47
CA GLY A 98 12.35 -14.71 -12.46
C GLY A 98 12.38 -14.07 -13.85
N GLY A 99 11.92 -14.81 -14.86
CA GLY A 99 11.93 -14.37 -16.26
C GLY A 99 10.99 -13.20 -16.56
N THR A 100 11.08 -12.65 -17.77
CA THR A 100 10.14 -11.65 -18.28
C THR A 100 8.70 -12.18 -18.21
N ASP A 101 7.73 -11.28 -17.97
CA ASP A 101 6.29 -11.60 -17.87
C ASP A 101 5.86 -12.58 -16.77
N SER A 102 6.74 -12.88 -15.80
CA SER A 102 6.41 -13.73 -14.65
C SER A 102 5.58 -13.03 -13.55
N GLY A 103 4.98 -11.87 -13.84
CA GLY A 103 4.11 -11.13 -12.90
C GLY A 103 4.79 -10.34 -11.77
N LYS A 104 6.13 -10.32 -11.68
CA LYS A 104 6.87 -9.67 -10.57
C LYS A 104 6.49 -8.22 -10.33
N SER A 105 6.56 -7.40 -11.38
CA SER A 105 6.24 -5.97 -11.31
C SER A 105 4.80 -5.74 -10.90
N TYR A 106 3.87 -6.60 -11.34
CA TYR A 106 2.45 -6.53 -10.99
C TYR A 106 2.23 -6.87 -9.52
N GLY A 107 2.90 -7.91 -9.01
CA GLY A 107 2.87 -8.27 -7.59
C GLY A 107 3.45 -7.18 -6.69
N MET A 108 4.58 -6.56 -7.07
CA MET A 108 5.17 -5.44 -6.32
C MET A 108 4.28 -4.18 -6.37
N ALA A 109 3.67 -3.90 -7.52
CA ALA A 109 2.72 -2.79 -7.66
C ALA A 109 1.50 -2.96 -6.75
N ALA A 110 0.92 -4.18 -6.74
CA ALA A 110 -0.18 -4.52 -5.84
C ALA A 110 0.22 -4.32 -4.36
N PHE A 111 1.41 -4.76 -3.99
CA PHE A 111 1.89 -4.63 -2.61
C PHE A 111 2.06 -3.17 -2.20
N ALA A 112 2.70 -2.34 -3.03
CA ALA A 112 2.85 -0.91 -2.76
C ALA A 112 1.49 -0.20 -2.62
N LEU A 113 0.56 -0.47 -3.55
CA LEU A 113 -0.78 0.13 -3.51
C LEU A 113 -1.57 -0.31 -2.28
N VAL A 114 -1.53 -1.59 -1.90
CA VAL A 114 -2.26 -2.07 -0.72
C VAL A 114 -1.74 -1.42 0.56
N ASN A 115 -0.41 -1.35 0.75
CA ASN A 115 0.14 -0.68 1.93
C ASN A 115 -0.30 0.79 1.98
N TRP A 116 -0.20 1.51 0.86
CA TRP A 116 -0.61 2.90 0.80
C TRP A 116 -2.13 3.09 0.97
N PHE A 117 -2.99 2.23 0.43
CA PHE A 117 -4.44 2.33 0.63
C PHE A 117 -4.87 2.03 2.07
N CYS A 118 -4.13 1.19 2.79
CA CYS A 118 -4.47 0.87 4.18
C CYS A 118 -4.19 2.06 5.11
N ASP A 119 -3.10 2.79 4.89
CA ASP A 119 -2.69 3.95 5.67
C ASP A 119 -1.94 4.99 4.81
N PRO A 120 -2.67 5.80 4.00
CA PRO A 120 -2.05 6.68 3.01
C PRO A 120 -1.29 7.86 3.63
N ILE A 121 -1.61 8.23 4.88
CA ILE A 121 -0.93 9.33 5.59
C ILE A 121 0.43 8.87 6.11
N ASN A 122 0.52 7.68 6.71
CA ASN A 122 1.76 7.22 7.32
C ASN A 122 2.60 6.32 6.40
N THR A 123 2.23 6.20 5.13
CA THR A 123 2.93 5.35 4.16
C THR A 123 3.56 6.17 3.04
N MET A 124 4.87 6.00 2.88
CA MET A 124 5.61 6.39 1.68
C MET A 124 6.05 5.15 0.90
N CYS A 125 5.77 5.13 -0.40
CA CYS A 125 6.24 4.09 -1.31
C CYS A 125 7.16 4.70 -2.37
N ILE A 126 8.43 4.31 -2.35
CA ILE A 126 9.41 4.76 -3.32
C ILE A 126 9.64 3.65 -4.34
N VAL A 127 9.38 3.97 -5.60
CA VAL A 127 9.69 3.13 -6.74
C VAL A 127 10.95 3.67 -7.36
N VAL A 128 11.99 2.84 -7.44
CA VAL A 128 13.30 3.27 -7.94
C VAL A 128 13.84 2.29 -8.99
N SER A 129 14.49 2.84 -10.00
CA SER A 129 15.27 2.06 -10.98
C SER A 129 16.49 2.86 -11.43
N THR A 130 17.39 2.23 -12.17
CA THR A 130 18.57 2.89 -12.76
C THR A 130 18.17 4.04 -13.68
N SER A 131 17.15 3.83 -14.52
CA SER A 131 16.58 4.87 -15.38
C SER A 131 15.09 5.08 -15.11
N LYS A 132 14.62 6.33 -15.23
CA LYS A 132 13.19 6.65 -15.09
C LYS A 132 12.35 6.01 -16.19
N ILE A 133 12.90 5.90 -17.40
CA ILE A 133 12.19 5.34 -18.56
C ILE A 133 11.89 3.85 -18.35
N ASP A 134 12.88 3.08 -17.87
CA ASP A 134 12.68 1.64 -17.62
C ASP A 134 11.66 1.41 -16.50
N ALA A 135 11.71 2.24 -15.46
CA ALA A 135 10.74 2.16 -14.37
C ALA A 135 9.33 2.51 -14.83
N LYS A 136 9.19 3.52 -15.71
CA LYS A 136 7.92 3.89 -16.35
C LYS A 136 7.32 2.72 -17.13
N GLN A 137 8.13 2.01 -17.90
CA GLN A 137 7.67 0.90 -18.74
C GLN A 137 7.34 -0.38 -17.94
N ARG A 138 7.93 -0.56 -16.75
CA ARG A 138 7.78 -1.78 -15.96
C ARG A 138 6.78 -1.63 -14.83
N ILE A 139 7.25 -1.18 -13.66
CA ILE A 139 6.47 -1.19 -12.42
C ILE A 139 5.51 -0.01 -12.33
N TRP A 140 5.89 1.17 -12.84
CA TRP A 140 5.01 2.35 -12.78
C TRP A 140 3.79 2.20 -13.67
N ALA A 141 3.94 1.65 -14.89
CA ALA A 141 2.79 1.33 -15.74
C ALA A 141 1.81 0.38 -15.06
N ALA A 142 2.31 -0.65 -14.37
CA ALA A 142 1.48 -1.57 -13.58
C ALA A 142 0.78 -0.83 -12.43
N LEU A 143 1.50 0.00 -11.66
CA LEU A 143 0.95 0.83 -10.59
C LEU A 143 -0.17 1.74 -11.08
N VAL A 144 0.06 2.51 -12.14
CA VAL A 144 -0.92 3.44 -12.71
C VAL A 144 -2.18 2.70 -13.19
N LYS A 145 -2.01 1.56 -13.87
CA LYS A 145 -3.13 0.72 -14.30
C LYS A 145 -3.96 0.25 -13.10
N MET A 146 -3.31 -0.38 -12.13
CA MET A 146 -3.96 -0.94 -10.94
C MET A 146 -4.60 0.13 -10.06
N TYR A 147 -3.97 1.30 -9.93
CA TYR A 147 -4.52 2.45 -9.23
C TYR A 147 -5.80 2.96 -9.90
N ARG A 148 -5.82 3.11 -11.23
CA ARG A 148 -7.03 3.53 -11.96
C ARG A 148 -8.18 2.53 -11.82
N GLU A 149 -7.88 1.24 -11.84
CA GLU A 149 -8.85 0.17 -11.56
C GLU A 149 -9.44 0.34 -10.15
N ALA A 150 -8.59 0.53 -9.13
CA ALA A 150 -9.01 0.76 -7.75
C ALA A 150 -9.81 2.07 -7.55
N ARG A 151 -9.47 3.14 -8.29
CA ARG A 151 -10.22 4.41 -8.29
C ARG A 151 -11.63 4.24 -8.85
N THR A 152 -11.79 3.45 -9.91
CA THR A 152 -13.11 3.15 -10.50
C THR A 152 -14.03 2.45 -9.51
N LEU A 153 -13.47 1.65 -8.60
CA LEU A 153 -14.21 0.96 -7.54
C LEU A 153 -14.50 1.85 -6.32
N GLY A 154 -14.02 3.10 -6.29
CA GLY A 154 -14.15 3.99 -5.13
C GLY A 154 -13.30 3.60 -3.92
N ILE A 155 -12.30 2.74 -4.12
CA ILE A 155 -11.45 2.20 -3.04
C ILE A 155 -10.19 3.04 -2.84
N ALA A 156 -9.58 3.51 -3.95
CA ALA A 156 -8.32 4.23 -3.90
C ALA A 156 -8.53 5.70 -3.51
N SER A 157 -7.73 6.19 -2.57
CA SER A 157 -7.66 7.62 -2.22
C SER A 157 -6.66 8.38 -3.10
N GLY A 158 -6.67 9.71 -3.02
CA GLY A 158 -5.68 10.59 -3.63
C GLY A 158 -5.84 10.79 -5.13
N ARG A 159 -4.78 11.34 -5.73
CA ARG A 159 -4.70 11.69 -7.14
C ARG A 159 -3.36 11.26 -7.74
N LEU A 160 -3.43 10.72 -8.95
CA LEU A 160 -2.27 10.53 -9.83
C LEU A 160 -1.91 11.86 -10.51
N ILE A 161 -0.67 12.31 -10.33
CA ILE A 161 -0.08 13.49 -10.96
C ILE A 161 0.99 13.01 -11.95
N GLU A 162 0.59 12.81 -13.21
CA GLU A 162 1.43 12.16 -14.23
C GLU A 162 2.69 12.94 -14.59
N SER A 163 2.66 14.27 -14.53
CA SER A 163 3.83 15.12 -14.79
C SER A 163 4.95 14.92 -13.77
N MET A 164 4.59 14.52 -12.54
CA MET A 164 5.52 14.34 -11.42
C MET A 164 5.80 12.87 -11.12
N ASP A 165 5.07 11.94 -11.75
CA ASP A 165 5.08 10.51 -11.48
C ASP A 165 4.89 10.19 -9.99
N ILE A 166 3.82 10.77 -9.42
CA ILE A 166 3.45 10.62 -8.02
C ILE A 166 1.94 10.36 -7.86
N ILE A 167 1.59 9.53 -6.89
CA ILE A 167 0.23 9.35 -6.37
C ILE A 167 0.25 9.87 -4.94
N LYS A 168 -0.56 10.88 -4.62
CA LYS A 168 -0.65 11.44 -3.27
C LYS A 168 -2.07 11.87 -2.93
N LEU A 169 -2.37 12.01 -1.64
CA LEU A 169 -3.64 12.56 -1.18
C LEU A 169 -3.81 14.01 -1.66
N SER A 170 -5.05 14.42 -1.92
CA SER A 170 -5.37 15.84 -2.00
C SER A 170 -5.36 16.48 -0.61
N GLU A 171 -5.14 17.79 -0.52
CA GLU A 171 -5.19 18.50 0.77
C GLU A 171 -6.53 18.29 1.49
N GLU A 172 -7.63 18.25 0.75
CA GLU A 172 -8.98 17.97 1.27
C GLU A 172 -9.08 16.56 1.87
N GLU A 173 -8.62 15.53 1.15
CA GLU A 173 -8.61 14.15 1.66
C GLU A 173 -7.68 14.01 2.87
N GLY A 174 -6.51 14.65 2.84
CA GLY A 174 -5.60 14.65 3.98
C GLY A 174 -6.22 15.28 5.21
N ALA A 175 -6.87 16.44 5.06
CA ALA A 175 -7.52 17.13 6.17
C ALA A 175 -8.70 16.34 6.76
N ILE A 176 -9.34 15.44 5.99
CA ILE A 176 -10.38 14.54 6.51
C ILE A 176 -9.77 13.42 7.35
N ILE A 177 -8.63 12.86 6.92
CA ILE A 177 -8.01 11.70 7.58
C ILE A 177 -7.16 12.15 8.79
N ASP A 178 -6.37 13.23 8.63
CA ASP A 178 -5.60 13.86 9.71
C ASP A 178 -5.65 15.39 9.57
N PRO A 179 -6.59 16.05 10.29
CA PRO A 179 -6.74 17.50 10.26
C PRO A 179 -5.55 18.29 10.83
N GLN A 180 -4.67 17.68 11.62
CA GLN A 180 -3.55 18.38 12.26
C GLN A 180 -2.31 18.38 11.37
N THR A 181 -2.01 17.25 10.75
CA THR A 181 -0.77 17.06 9.99
C THR A 181 -0.97 17.37 8.50
N GLY A 182 -2.18 17.15 7.95
CA GLY A 182 -2.47 17.32 6.54
C GLY A 182 -1.76 16.28 5.65
N VAL A 183 -1.47 16.65 4.40
CA VAL A 183 -0.75 15.79 3.45
C VAL A 183 0.71 16.23 3.32
N SER A 184 1.64 15.28 3.42
CA SER A 184 3.04 15.47 3.05
C SER A 184 3.38 14.69 1.77
N ASP A 185 4.44 15.08 1.07
CA ASP A 185 5.02 14.24 0.01
C ASP A 185 5.61 12.93 0.60
N ALA A 186 5.88 12.89 1.91
CA ALA A 186 6.15 11.67 2.67
C ALA A 186 4.92 10.75 2.87
N SER A 187 3.77 11.10 2.28
CA SER A 187 2.51 10.35 2.30
C SER A 187 2.08 9.99 0.87
N SER A 188 3.00 9.39 0.08
CA SER A 188 2.81 9.22 -1.37
C SER A 188 3.44 7.95 -1.94
N ILE A 189 3.03 7.59 -3.15
CA ILE A 189 3.74 6.64 -4.02
C ILE A 189 4.46 7.44 -5.11
N MET A 190 5.79 7.40 -5.15
CA MET A 190 6.59 8.20 -6.07
C MET A 190 7.57 7.37 -6.89
N LEU A 191 7.78 7.78 -8.14
CA LEU A 191 8.82 7.23 -9.00
C LEU A 191 10.07 8.12 -8.97
N LEU A 192 11.19 7.54 -8.53
CA LEU A 192 12.51 8.16 -8.52
C LEU A 192 13.47 7.42 -9.48
N ALA A 193 14.45 8.14 -10.01
CA ALA A 193 15.57 7.58 -10.74
C ALA A 193 16.81 7.55 -9.84
N ALA A 194 17.58 6.46 -9.90
CA ALA A 194 18.80 6.28 -9.10
C ALA A 194 20.08 6.75 -9.82
N GLY A 195 19.98 7.25 -11.05
CA GLY A 195 21.14 7.81 -11.77
C GLY A 195 21.75 9.00 -11.03
N ASP A 196 23.07 9.15 -11.14
CA ASP A 196 23.82 10.22 -10.45
C ASP A 196 23.31 11.61 -10.84
N GLU A 197 22.87 11.77 -12.08
CA GLU A 197 22.27 13.00 -12.61
C GLU A 197 20.92 13.37 -11.96
N TYR A 198 20.29 12.43 -11.24
CA TYR A 198 19.00 12.62 -10.56
C TYR A 198 19.12 12.71 -9.03
N LYS A 199 20.35 12.66 -8.47
CA LYS A 199 20.57 12.67 -7.02
C LYS A 199 19.95 13.88 -6.33
N ASP A 200 20.11 15.07 -6.89
CA ASP A 200 19.58 16.30 -6.30
C ASP A 200 18.04 16.34 -6.31
N ASP A 201 17.40 15.83 -7.37
CA ASP A 201 15.93 15.71 -7.46
C ASP A 201 15.40 14.67 -6.48
N ALA A 202 16.06 13.50 -6.40
CA ALA A 202 15.72 12.46 -5.44
C ALA A 202 15.88 12.96 -3.99
N GLN A 203 16.97 13.67 -3.68
CA GLN A 203 17.21 14.21 -2.34
C GLN A 203 16.16 15.24 -1.95
N LYS A 204 15.80 16.17 -2.84
CA LYS A 204 14.74 17.16 -2.59
C LYS A 204 13.40 16.50 -2.28
N ARG A 205 13.01 15.48 -3.06
CA ARG A 205 11.73 14.77 -2.88
C ARG A 205 11.68 13.94 -1.60
N LEU A 206 12.82 13.40 -1.16
CA LEU A 206 12.91 12.63 0.08
C LEU A 206 12.95 13.50 1.33
N GLN A 207 13.33 14.78 1.20
CA GLN A 207 13.42 15.70 2.33
C GLN A 207 12.09 16.34 2.73
N GLY A 208 11.05 16.26 1.87
CA GLY A 208 9.70 16.76 2.15
C GLY A 208 9.62 18.27 2.22
#